data_AF-Q4V8Z0-F1
#
_entry.id   AF-Q4V8Z0-F1
#
_cell.length_a   1.000
_cell.length_b   1.000
_cell.length_c   1.000
_cell.angle_alpha   90.00
_cell.angle_beta   90.00
_cell.angle_gamma   90.00
#
_symmetry.space_group_name_H-M   'P 1'
#
loop_
_entity.id
_entity.type
_entity.pdbx_description
1 polymer ?
#
loop_
_entity_poly.entity_id
_entity_poly.type
_entity_poly.pdbx_seq_one_letter_code
_entity_poly.pdbx_strand_id
1 'polypeptide(L)'
;MQSSVESFITVLESYRGRDKVIRTLCYGSQLVGGVLSGKSPQSSLGKSLLLFSAQLSHCRTTLRLFDDLSMLAYSSGYGLGGSEEDALVRWMSVLSNVADQLYYPCEHIAWAADAELIKTKSDRWWVLSTGLWGASLVLSILRSIRSILILKRKAQKCHRSGSAESREEVFSQKAALKRQIRAELFSILSSSADLCNAVHWMPPGFLWAGRFPPWLVGLMGTTSSLIGLLQTSSADQGAS
;
A
#
# COMPACT_ATOMS: atom_id res chain seq x y z
N MET A 1 -22.65 -19.24 6.66
CA MET A 1 -22.71 -18.66 5.30
C MET A 1 -23.33 -17.27 5.33
N GLN A 2 -24.51 -17.07 5.93
CA GLN A 2 -25.16 -15.75 6.03
C GLN A 2 -24.27 -14.70 6.72
N SER A 3 -23.62 -15.05 7.83
CA SER A 3 -22.66 -14.16 8.52
C SER A 3 -21.46 -13.75 7.66
N SER A 4 -20.95 -14.65 6.81
CA SER A 4 -19.84 -14.37 5.90
C SER A 4 -20.25 -13.45 4.76
N VAL A 5 -21.47 -13.63 4.23
CA VAL A 5 -22.04 -12.76 3.20
C VAL A 5 -22.29 -11.36 3.76
N GLU A 6 -22.90 -11.25 4.95
CA GLU A 6 -23.12 -9.96 5.64
C GLU A 6 -21.79 -9.24 5.89
N SER A 7 -20.78 -9.95 6.43
CA SER A 7 -19.45 -9.37 6.64
C SER A 7 -18.82 -8.85 5.35
N PHE A 8 -18.98 -9.59 4.25
CA PHE A 8 -18.48 -9.16 2.94
C PHE A 8 -19.22 -7.94 2.38
N ILE A 9 -20.55 -7.88 2.58
CA ILE A 9 -21.36 -6.71 2.21
C ILE A 9 -20.89 -5.48 2.99
N THR A 10 -20.70 -5.57 4.30
CA THR A 10 -20.19 -4.47 5.13
C THR A 10 -18.85 -3.93 4.62
N VAL A 11 -17.95 -4.82 4.19
CA VAL A 11 -16.66 -4.43 3.58
C VAL A 11 -16.89 -3.66 2.28
N LEU A 12 -17.76 -4.15 1.38
CA LEU A 12 -18.06 -3.51 0.09
C LEU A 12 -18.82 -2.18 0.22
N GLU A 13 -19.62 -2.02 1.27
CA GLU A 13 -20.34 -0.78 1.56
C GLU A 13 -19.40 0.32 2.05
N SER A 14 -18.34 -0.05 2.76
CA SER A 14 -17.28 0.89 3.13
C SER A 14 -16.44 1.30 1.91
N TYR A 15 -16.12 2.59 1.81
CA TYR A 15 -15.26 3.10 0.73
C TYR A 15 -13.89 2.41 0.70
N ARG A 16 -13.24 2.30 1.86
CA ARG A 16 -11.90 1.67 2.00
C ARG A 16 -11.94 0.16 1.75
N GLY A 17 -12.99 -0.54 2.15
CA GLY A 17 -13.14 -1.96 1.86
C GLY A 17 -13.38 -2.21 0.37
N ARG A 18 -14.21 -1.40 -0.28
CA ARG A 18 -14.42 -1.46 -1.73
C ARG A 18 -13.15 -1.23 -2.53
N ASP A 19 -12.36 -0.19 -2.22
CA ASP A 19 -11.09 0.06 -2.93
C ASP A 19 -10.14 -1.14 -2.81
N LYS A 20 -10.02 -1.75 -1.63
CA LYS A 20 -9.19 -2.96 -1.45
C LYS A 20 -9.66 -4.14 -2.29
N VAL A 21 -10.97 -4.36 -2.39
CA VAL A 21 -11.53 -5.43 -3.23
C VAL A 21 -11.25 -5.14 -4.71
N ILE A 22 -11.52 -3.92 -5.17
CA ILE A 22 -11.23 -3.49 -6.56
C ILE A 22 -9.74 -3.66 -6.86
N ARG A 23 -8.85 -3.23 -5.96
CA ARG A 23 -7.40 -3.36 -6.10
C ARG A 23 -6.97 -4.82 -6.21
N THR A 24 -7.52 -5.69 -5.36
CA THR A 24 -7.21 -7.13 -5.37
C THR A 24 -7.66 -7.79 -6.66
N LEU A 25 -8.87 -7.47 -7.14
CA LEU A 25 -9.38 -7.97 -8.42
C LEU A 25 -8.60 -7.42 -9.61
N CYS A 26 -8.20 -6.15 -9.56
CA CYS A 26 -7.38 -5.49 -10.58
C CYS A 26 -6.06 -6.23 -10.80
N TYR A 27 -5.27 -6.40 -9.74
CA TYR A 27 -3.98 -7.07 -9.87
C TYR A 27 -4.09 -8.59 -10.01
N GLY A 28 -5.09 -9.22 -9.38
CA GLY A 28 -5.34 -10.65 -9.52
C GLY A 28 -5.71 -11.03 -10.96
N SER A 29 -6.55 -10.24 -11.62
CA SER A 29 -6.85 -10.41 -13.04
C SER A 29 -5.66 -10.08 -13.93
N GLN A 30 -4.83 -9.09 -13.59
CA GLN A 30 -3.58 -8.82 -14.31
C GLN A 30 -2.59 -9.99 -14.24
N LEU A 31 -2.48 -10.62 -13.06
CA LEU A 31 -1.65 -11.79 -12.83
C LEU A 31 -2.11 -12.95 -13.71
N VAL A 32 -3.37 -13.37 -13.58
CA VAL A 32 -3.91 -14.51 -14.31
C VAL A 32 -3.94 -14.23 -15.81
N GLY A 33 -4.42 -13.05 -16.22
CA GLY A 33 -4.46 -12.63 -17.62
C GLY A 33 -3.07 -12.55 -18.24
N GLY A 34 -2.07 -12.08 -17.50
CA GLY A 34 -0.67 -12.03 -17.92
C GLY A 34 -0.05 -13.42 -18.09
N VAL A 35 -0.33 -14.37 -17.18
CA VAL A 35 0.13 -15.76 -17.30
C VAL A 35 -0.50 -16.43 -18.53
N LEU A 36 -1.81 -16.27 -18.71
CA LEU A 36 -2.53 -16.87 -19.83
C LEU A 36 -2.07 -16.31 -21.18
N SER A 37 -1.92 -14.98 -21.28
CA SER A 37 -1.47 -14.32 -22.50
C SER A 37 0.01 -14.61 -22.82
N GLY A 38 0.84 -14.84 -21.80
CA GLY A 38 2.23 -15.27 -21.97
C GLY A 38 2.36 -16.71 -22.48
N LYS A 39 1.49 -17.62 -22.04
CA LYS A 39 1.47 -19.03 -22.50
C LYS A 39 0.78 -19.20 -23.85
N SER A 40 -0.30 -18.46 -24.09
CA SER A 40 -1.07 -18.46 -25.32
C SER A 40 -1.45 -17.04 -25.68
N PRO A 41 -0.68 -16.37 -26.56
CA PRO A 41 -0.95 -15.00 -27.00
C PRO A 41 -2.32 -14.80 -27.65
N GLN A 42 -2.96 -15.89 -28.11
CA GLN A 42 -4.32 -15.87 -28.66
C GLN A 42 -5.42 -16.23 -27.66
N SER A 43 -5.08 -16.42 -26.38
CA SER A 43 -6.07 -16.66 -25.33
C SER A 43 -7.04 -15.48 -25.23
N SER A 44 -8.29 -15.71 -25.64
CA SER A 44 -9.38 -14.74 -25.47
C SER A 44 -9.57 -14.38 -24.00
N LEU A 45 -9.55 -15.38 -23.11
CA LEU A 45 -9.66 -15.19 -21.67
C LEU A 45 -8.50 -14.35 -21.11
N GLY A 46 -7.26 -14.61 -21.54
CA GLY A 46 -6.08 -13.83 -21.13
C GLY A 46 -6.23 -12.34 -21.47
N LYS A 47 -6.65 -12.04 -22.71
CA LYS A 47 -6.93 -10.67 -23.16
C LYS A 47 -8.08 -10.04 -22.38
N SER A 48 -9.19 -10.75 -22.17
CA SER A 48 -10.34 -10.26 -21.41
C SER A 48 -9.98 -9.92 -19.96
N LEU A 49 -9.17 -10.74 -19.29
CA LEU A 49 -8.72 -10.47 -17.92
C LEU A 49 -7.79 -9.26 -17.83
N LEU A 50 -6.91 -9.06 -18.81
CA LEU A 50 -6.07 -7.86 -18.89
C LEU A 50 -6.89 -6.59 -19.14
N LEU A 51 -7.92 -6.67 -20.00
CA LEU A 51 -8.86 -5.56 -20.21
C LEU A 51 -9.67 -5.24 -18.94
N PHE A 52 -10.16 -6.28 -18.26
CA PHE A 52 -10.86 -6.13 -16.98
C PHE A 52 -9.96 -5.47 -15.92
N SER A 53 -8.71 -5.92 -15.81
CA SER A 53 -7.70 -5.30 -14.94
C SER A 53 -7.51 -3.81 -15.25
N ALA A 54 -7.37 -3.45 -16.52
CA ALA A 54 -7.20 -2.05 -16.94
C ALA A 54 -8.42 -1.19 -16.56
N GLN A 55 -9.64 -1.69 -16.73
CA GLN A 55 -10.87 -0.99 -16.33
C GLN A 55 -10.93 -0.76 -14.81
N LEU A 56 -10.56 -1.77 -14.00
CA LEU A 56 -10.48 -1.61 -12.55
C LEU A 56 -9.38 -0.63 -12.13
N SER A 57 -8.22 -0.66 -12.80
CA SER A 57 -7.15 0.31 -12.55
C SER A 57 -7.61 1.75 -12.82
N HIS A 58 -8.27 1.97 -13.96
CA HIS A 58 -8.85 3.28 -14.30
C HIS A 58 -9.91 3.70 -13.27
N CYS A 59 -10.81 2.80 -12.87
CA CYS A 59 -11.79 3.07 -11.82
C CYS A 59 -11.12 3.54 -10.52
N ARG A 60 -10.03 2.89 -10.09
CA ARG A 60 -9.29 3.30 -8.89
C ARG A 60 -8.65 4.67 -9.04
N THR A 61 -8.18 5.06 -10.22
CA THR A 61 -7.71 6.43 -10.49
C THR A 61 -8.85 7.43 -10.29
N THR A 62 -10.02 7.17 -10.86
CA THR A 62 -11.19 8.05 -10.68
C THR A 62 -11.65 8.12 -9.22
N LEU A 63 -11.63 7.00 -8.48
CA LEU A 63 -11.99 7.01 -7.05
C LEU A 63 -11.00 7.84 -6.21
N ARG A 64 -9.72 7.84 -6.55
CA ARG A 64 -8.69 8.62 -5.83
C ARG A 64 -8.83 10.13 -5.99
N LEU A 65 -9.63 10.62 -6.92
CA LEU A 65 -10.05 12.03 -6.99
C LEU A 65 -10.74 12.52 -5.71
N PHE A 66 -11.21 11.60 -4.86
CA PHE A 66 -11.93 11.90 -3.61
C PHE A 66 -11.09 11.64 -2.36
N ASP A 67 -9.81 11.27 -2.50
CA ASP A 67 -8.95 10.91 -1.38
C ASP A 67 -8.27 12.13 -0.71
N ASP A 68 -8.22 13.30 -1.36
CA ASP A 68 -7.45 14.47 -0.88
C ASP A 68 -7.87 14.93 0.52
N LEU A 69 -9.18 15.02 0.77
CA LEU A 69 -9.70 15.43 2.08
C LEU A 69 -9.42 14.38 3.15
N SER A 70 -9.45 13.10 2.77
CA SER A 70 -9.09 12.01 3.68
C SER A 70 -7.60 12.07 4.03
N MET A 71 -6.73 12.32 3.03
CA MET A 71 -5.29 12.46 3.22
C MET A 71 -4.95 13.70 4.04
N LEU A 72 -5.65 14.81 3.81
CA LEU A 72 -5.49 16.05 4.57
C LEU A 72 -5.93 15.85 6.03
N ALA A 73 -7.05 15.17 6.28
CA ALA A 73 -7.51 14.84 7.62
C ALA A 73 -6.50 13.95 8.36
N TYR A 74 -5.96 12.93 7.68
CA TYR A 74 -4.89 12.08 8.21
C TYR A 74 -3.63 12.88 8.56
N SER A 75 -3.14 13.68 7.61
CA SER A 75 -1.94 14.51 7.80
C SER A 75 -2.11 15.55 8.91
N SER A 76 -3.30 16.16 9.01
CA SER A 76 -3.62 17.12 10.06
C SER A 76 -3.69 16.46 11.44
N GLY A 77 -4.27 15.25 11.52
CA GLY A 77 -4.30 14.46 12.75
C GLY A 77 -2.92 14.01 13.21
N TYR A 78 -2.01 13.73 12.26
CA TYR A 78 -0.62 13.43 12.56
C TYR A 78 0.19 14.70 12.93
N GLY A 79 -0.11 15.83 12.30
CA GLY A 79 0.61 17.09 12.46
C GLY A 79 2.10 16.94 12.14
N LEU A 80 2.95 17.36 13.08
CA LEU A 80 4.41 17.15 13.01
C LEU A 80 4.88 15.89 13.75
N GLY A 81 3.96 14.96 14.07
CA GLY A 81 4.28 13.70 14.74
C GLY A 81 4.65 13.85 16.21
N GLY A 82 3.91 14.68 16.96
CA GLY A 82 4.17 14.93 18.39
C GLY A 82 4.09 13.68 19.28
N SER A 83 3.40 12.63 18.83
CA SER A 83 3.29 11.33 19.51
C SER A 83 4.49 10.40 19.28
N GLU A 84 5.35 10.68 18.30
CA GLU A 84 6.47 9.80 17.96
C GLU A 84 7.70 10.08 18.84
N GLU A 85 8.14 9.08 19.61
CA GLU A 85 9.34 9.19 20.44
C GLU A 85 10.64 9.32 19.61
N ASP A 86 10.73 8.57 18.50
CA ASP A 86 11.94 8.54 17.67
C ASP A 86 11.88 9.61 16.57
N ALA A 87 12.86 10.51 16.58
CA ALA A 87 12.92 11.63 15.64
C ALA A 87 13.03 11.19 14.17
N LEU A 88 13.70 10.06 13.88
CA LEU A 88 13.82 9.59 12.50
C LEU A 88 12.50 9.02 12.00
N VAL A 89 11.81 8.21 12.81
CA VAL A 89 10.45 7.75 12.51
C VAL A 89 9.54 8.94 12.26
N ARG A 90 9.58 9.93 13.15
CA ARG A 90 8.80 11.16 13.05
C ARG A 90 8.99 11.87 11.72
N TRP A 91 10.24 12.17 11.36
CA TRP A 91 10.56 12.90 10.12
C TRP A 91 10.25 12.07 8.87
N MET A 92 10.51 10.76 8.87
CA MET A 92 10.13 9.90 7.75
C MET A 92 8.62 9.90 7.51
N SER A 93 7.81 9.86 8.57
CA SER A 93 6.36 9.94 8.47
C SER A 93 5.89 11.32 7.98
N VAL A 94 6.47 12.42 8.48
CA VAL A 94 6.14 13.78 7.98
C VAL A 94 6.46 13.89 6.49
N LEU A 95 7.63 13.42 6.05
CA LEU A 95 8.01 13.44 4.64
C LEU A 95 7.10 12.56 3.78
N SER A 96 6.67 11.40 4.31
CA SER A 96 5.70 10.53 3.63
C SER A 96 4.37 11.28 3.43
N ASN A 97 3.86 11.91 4.48
CA ASN A 97 2.62 12.68 4.40
C ASN A 97 2.71 13.81 3.38
N VAL A 98 3.84 14.51 3.30
CA VAL A 98 4.07 15.54 2.28
C VAL A 98 4.07 14.94 0.87
N ALA A 99 4.78 13.82 0.66
CA ALA A 99 4.80 13.15 -0.63
C ALA A 99 3.40 12.69 -1.07
N ASP A 100 2.64 12.08 -0.15
CA ASP A 100 1.29 11.60 -0.40
C ASP A 100 0.31 12.77 -0.63
N GLN A 101 0.47 13.90 0.05
CA GLN A 101 -0.36 15.10 -0.18
C GLN A 101 -0.09 15.75 -1.55
N LEU A 102 1.15 15.68 -2.05
CA LEU A 102 1.51 16.17 -3.39
C LEU A 102 1.15 15.17 -4.49
N TYR A 103 1.14 13.88 -4.17
CA TYR A 103 0.83 12.79 -5.07
C TYR A 103 -0.55 12.95 -5.71
N TYR A 104 -1.58 13.16 -4.89
CA TYR A 104 -2.98 13.22 -5.36
C TYR A 104 -3.20 14.35 -6.38
N PRO A 105 -2.85 15.63 -6.12
CA PRO A 105 -2.99 16.69 -7.11
C PRO A 105 -2.23 16.42 -8.42
N CYS A 106 -1.03 15.82 -8.35
CA CYS A 106 -0.28 15.47 -9.55
C CYS A 106 -1.02 14.42 -10.39
N GLU A 107 -1.57 13.40 -9.74
CA GLU A 107 -2.40 12.40 -10.40
C GLU A 107 -3.68 13.00 -10.99
N HIS A 108 -4.33 13.95 -10.29
CA HIS A 108 -5.54 14.60 -10.80
C HIS A 108 -5.28 15.37 -12.08
N ILE A 109 -4.14 16.07 -12.15
CA ILE A 109 -3.72 16.79 -13.36
C ILE A 109 -3.38 15.80 -14.47
N ALA A 110 -2.72 14.69 -14.16
CA ALA A 110 -2.42 13.64 -15.14
C ALA A 110 -3.71 13.04 -15.73
N TRP A 111 -4.64 12.67 -14.86
CA TRP A 111 -5.94 12.11 -15.23
C TRP A 111 -6.80 13.11 -16.01
N ALA A 112 -6.87 14.37 -15.57
CA ALA A 112 -7.65 15.40 -16.26
C ALA A 112 -7.08 15.71 -17.65
N ALA A 113 -5.77 15.59 -17.83
CA ALA A 113 -5.12 15.73 -19.13
C ALA A 113 -5.42 14.54 -20.06
N ASP A 114 -5.38 13.30 -19.56
CA ASP A 114 -5.78 12.11 -20.32
C ASP A 114 -7.28 12.14 -20.70
N ALA A 115 -8.12 12.71 -19.84
CA ALA A 115 -9.54 12.93 -20.08
C ALA A 115 -9.83 14.17 -20.96
N GLU A 116 -8.79 14.83 -21.48
CA GLU A 116 -8.87 16.04 -22.32
C GLU A 116 -9.60 17.24 -21.66
N LEU A 117 -9.77 17.22 -20.33
CA LEU A 117 -10.38 18.31 -19.56
C LEU A 117 -9.43 19.52 -19.46
N ILE A 118 -8.13 19.28 -19.55
CA ILE A 118 -7.08 20.31 -19.54
C ILE A 118 -6.03 20.04 -20.61
N LYS A 119 -5.44 21.12 -21.16
CA LYS A 119 -4.43 21.04 -22.23
C LYS A 119 -3.01 21.04 -21.65
N THR A 120 -2.58 19.90 -21.12
CA THR A 120 -1.19 19.67 -20.68
C THR A 120 -0.73 18.26 -21.06
N LYS A 121 0.58 17.99 -20.99
CA LYS A 121 1.13 16.65 -21.21
C LYS A 121 0.91 15.80 -19.97
N SER A 122 0.00 14.83 -20.04
CA SER A 122 -0.31 13.90 -18.93
C SER A 122 0.91 13.10 -18.49
N ASP A 123 1.74 12.63 -19.43
CA ASP A 123 2.95 11.83 -19.16
C ASP A 123 3.84 12.42 -18.05
N ARG A 124 4.08 13.73 -18.07
CA ARG A 124 4.95 14.39 -17.08
C ARG A 124 4.35 14.35 -15.68
N TRP A 125 3.03 14.48 -15.60
CA TRP A 125 2.29 14.45 -14.34
C TRP A 125 2.18 13.02 -13.80
N TRP A 126 2.01 12.02 -14.68
CA TRP A 126 2.09 10.60 -14.32
C TRP A 126 3.46 10.20 -13.77
N VAL A 127 4.54 10.68 -14.40
CA VAL A 127 5.90 10.43 -13.91
C VAL A 127 6.11 11.08 -12.54
N LEU A 128 5.63 12.31 -12.35
CA LEU A 128 5.76 13.02 -11.08
C LEU A 128 4.95 12.35 -9.97
N SER A 129 3.68 11.97 -10.22
CA SER A 129 2.86 11.27 -9.24
C SER A 129 3.47 9.90 -8.90
N THR A 130 3.91 9.13 -9.90
CA THR A 130 4.57 7.84 -9.67
C THR A 130 5.87 8.00 -8.87
N GLY A 131 6.64 9.06 -9.13
CA GLY A 131 7.84 9.39 -8.36
C GLY A 131 7.55 9.75 -6.89
N LEU A 132 6.51 10.54 -6.64
CA LEU A 132 6.06 10.90 -5.27
C LEU A 132 5.58 9.67 -4.50
N TRP A 133 4.77 8.81 -5.13
CA TRP A 133 4.36 7.54 -4.56
C TRP A 133 5.54 6.61 -4.29
N GLY A 134 6.48 6.51 -5.24
CA GLY A 134 7.73 5.77 -5.05
C GLY A 134 8.53 6.27 -3.84
N ALA A 135 8.61 7.59 -3.65
CA ALA A 135 9.28 8.20 -2.50
C ALA A 135 8.58 7.87 -1.18
N SER A 136 7.25 7.94 -1.11
CA SER A 136 6.50 7.58 0.10
C SER A 136 6.62 6.09 0.45
N LEU A 137 6.73 5.21 -0.55
CA LEU A 137 7.02 3.78 -0.35
C LEU A 137 8.42 3.55 0.23
N VAL A 138 9.45 4.23 -0.29
CA VAL A 138 10.81 4.14 0.26
C VAL A 138 10.85 4.62 1.71
N LEU A 139 10.22 5.76 2.01
CA LEU A 139 10.11 6.29 3.37
C LEU A 139 9.37 5.31 4.29
N SER A 140 8.29 4.68 3.81
CA SER A 140 7.54 3.67 4.55
C SER A 140 8.39 2.45 4.90
N ILE A 141 9.20 1.95 3.96
CA ILE A 141 10.12 0.83 4.20
C ILE A 141 11.16 1.20 5.25
N LEU A 142 11.80 2.37 5.11
CA LEU A 142 12.82 2.85 6.05
C LEU A 142 12.23 3.06 7.46
N ARG A 143 11.03 3.63 7.55
CA ARG A 143 10.27 3.79 8.79
C ARG A 143 10.02 2.45 9.47
N SER A 144 9.48 1.47 8.74
CA SER A 144 9.21 0.13 9.29
C SER A 144 10.47 -0.61 9.74
N ILE A 145 11.59 -0.50 8.99
CA ILE A 145 12.88 -1.05 9.41
C ILE A 145 13.34 -0.40 10.72
N ARG A 146 13.25 0.94 10.82
CA ARG A 146 13.62 1.68 12.03
C ARG A 146 12.74 1.28 13.22
N SER A 147 11.43 1.17 13.02
CA SER A 147 10.48 0.68 14.03
C SER A 147 10.86 -0.71 14.55
N ILE A 148 11.17 -1.67 13.66
CA ILE A 148 11.61 -3.01 14.07
C ILE A 148 12.89 -2.95 14.92
N LEU A 149 13.86 -2.11 14.56
CA LEU A 149 15.10 -1.95 15.32
C LEU A 149 14.84 -1.36 16.71
N ILE A 150 13.95 -0.36 16.82
CA ILE A 150 13.54 0.23 18.10
C ILE A 150 12.84 -0.82 18.96
N LEU A 151 11.89 -1.56 18.39
CA LEU A 151 11.14 -2.60 19.09
C LEU A 151 12.07 -3.70 19.64
N LYS A 152 13.02 -4.18 18.82
CA LYS A 152 14.03 -5.16 19.27
C LYS A 152 14.91 -4.62 20.39
N ARG A 153 15.31 -3.35 20.34
CA ARG A 153 16.09 -2.70 21.42
C ARG A 153 15.28 -2.53 22.70
N LYS A 154 14.01 -2.10 22.62
CA LYS A 154 13.10 -2.00 23.76
C LYS A 154 12.93 -3.37 24.45
N ALA A 155 12.75 -4.42 23.66
CA ALA A 155 12.66 -5.79 24.17
C ALA A 155 13.93 -6.27 24.90
N GLN A 156 15.11 -5.99 24.33
CA GLN A 156 16.38 -6.33 24.96
C GLN A 156 16.61 -5.59 26.27
N LYS A 157 16.20 -4.32 26.36
CA LYS A 157 16.29 -3.53 27.59
C LYS A 157 15.35 -4.07 28.68
N CYS A 158 14.09 -4.33 28.36
CA CYS A 158 13.12 -4.91 29.29
C CYS A 158 13.64 -6.25 29.86
N HIS A 159 14.20 -7.12 29.00
CA HIS A 159 14.78 -8.39 29.45
C HIS A 159 15.94 -8.24 30.45
N ARG A 160 16.74 -7.17 30.35
CA ARG A 160 17.85 -6.90 31.27
C ARG A 160 17.42 -6.24 32.58
N SER A 161 16.32 -5.48 32.57
CA SER A 161 15.88 -4.70 33.73
C SER A 161 15.22 -5.52 34.84
N GLY A 162 14.99 -6.83 34.65
CA GLY A 162 14.77 -7.79 35.73
C GLY A 162 13.67 -7.45 36.73
N SER A 163 12.68 -6.63 36.34
CA SER A 163 11.55 -6.29 37.18
C SER A 163 10.71 -7.53 37.45
N ALA A 164 10.21 -7.64 38.69
CA ALA A 164 9.27 -8.66 39.13
C ALA A 164 7.89 -8.50 38.46
N GLU A 165 7.87 -8.47 37.13
CA GLU A 165 6.67 -8.55 36.32
C GLU A 165 6.06 -9.93 36.47
N SER A 166 4.74 -9.99 36.51
CA SER A 166 4.05 -11.28 36.53
C SER A 166 4.42 -12.07 35.27
N ARG A 167 4.49 -13.41 35.37
CA ARG A 167 4.75 -14.26 34.18
C ARG A 167 3.80 -13.95 33.02
N GLU A 168 2.58 -13.55 33.35
CA GLU A 168 1.53 -13.15 32.41
C GLU A 168 1.85 -11.84 31.69
N GLU A 169 2.30 -10.80 32.41
CA GLU A 169 2.74 -9.52 31.82
C GLU A 169 3.89 -9.71 30.83
N VAL A 170 4.93 -10.45 31.23
CA VAL A 170 6.09 -10.74 30.36
C VAL A 170 5.66 -11.49 29.10
N PHE A 171 4.74 -12.46 29.23
CA PHE A 171 4.21 -13.20 28.10
C PHE A 171 3.40 -12.30 27.16
N SER A 172 2.51 -11.48 27.71
CA SER A 172 1.69 -10.52 26.98
C SER A 172 2.55 -9.49 26.23
N GLN A 173 3.56 -8.90 26.88
CA GLN A 173 4.50 -7.98 26.24
C GLN A 173 5.27 -8.65 25.09
N LYS A 174 5.75 -9.89 25.26
CA LYS A 174 6.42 -10.64 24.19
C LYS A 174 5.49 -10.94 23.02
N ALA A 175 4.23 -11.28 23.30
CA ALA A 175 3.22 -11.52 22.27
C ALA A 175 2.91 -10.23 21.48
N ALA A 176 2.71 -9.11 22.20
CA ALA A 176 2.48 -7.79 21.61
C ALA A 176 3.67 -7.33 20.75
N LEU A 177 4.90 -7.49 21.25
CA LEU A 177 6.12 -7.20 20.50
C LEU A 177 6.21 -8.02 19.20
N LYS A 178 5.96 -9.33 19.27
CA LYS A 178 5.95 -10.20 18.08
C LYS A 178 4.88 -9.76 17.08
N ARG A 179 3.69 -9.37 17.55
CA ARG A 179 2.60 -8.85 16.71
C ARG A 179 3.01 -7.56 15.99
N GLN A 180 3.64 -6.62 16.70
CA GLN A 180 4.12 -5.35 16.12
C GLN A 180 5.23 -5.59 15.10
N ILE A 181 6.23 -6.40 15.42
CA ILE A 181 7.30 -6.75 14.46
C ILE A 181 6.72 -7.42 13.21
N ARG A 182 5.76 -8.34 13.37
CA ARG A 182 5.07 -8.98 12.23
C ARG A 182 4.31 -7.96 11.38
N ALA A 183 3.62 -6.99 12.00
CA ALA A 183 2.92 -5.94 11.29
C ALA A 183 3.88 -5.07 10.46
N GLU A 184 5.03 -4.69 11.04
CA GLU A 184 6.05 -3.92 10.32
C GLU A 184 6.72 -4.72 9.20
N LEU A 185 6.94 -6.03 9.38
CA LEU A 185 7.44 -6.90 8.31
C LEU A 185 6.46 -6.99 7.13
N PHE A 186 5.15 -7.08 7.42
CA PHE A 186 4.12 -7.02 6.39
C PHE A 186 4.10 -5.66 5.68
N SER A 187 4.28 -4.56 6.42
CA SER A 187 4.42 -3.22 5.83
C SER A 187 5.59 -3.17 4.85
N ILE A 188 6.78 -3.67 5.24
CA ILE A 188 7.97 -3.70 4.39
C ILE A 188 7.70 -4.52 3.12
N LEU A 189 7.13 -5.72 3.25
CA LEU A 189 6.87 -6.59 2.11
C LEU A 189 5.86 -5.96 1.14
N SER A 190 4.78 -5.38 1.67
CA SER A 190 3.75 -4.70 0.89
C SER A 190 4.32 -3.49 0.14
N SER A 191 5.01 -2.60 0.85
CA SER A 191 5.63 -1.41 0.24
C SER A 191 6.73 -1.78 -0.77
N SER A 192 7.48 -2.87 -0.54
CA SER A 192 8.50 -3.32 -1.50
C SER A 192 7.87 -3.85 -2.79
N ALA A 193 6.79 -4.63 -2.69
CA ALA A 193 6.06 -5.10 -3.86
C ALA A 193 5.47 -3.93 -4.67
N ASP A 194 4.89 -2.94 -3.98
CA ASP A 194 4.40 -1.73 -4.63
C ASP A 194 5.52 -0.89 -5.23
N LEU A 195 6.67 -0.80 -4.57
CA LEU A 195 7.85 -0.09 -5.10
C LEU A 195 8.37 -0.76 -6.38
N CYS A 196 8.36 -2.09 -6.45
CA CYS A 196 8.69 -2.81 -7.68
C CYS A 196 7.80 -2.40 -8.86
N ASN A 197 6.50 -2.22 -8.62
CA ASN A 197 5.55 -1.74 -9.62
C ASN A 197 5.74 -0.24 -9.93
N ALA A 198 5.95 0.60 -8.93
CA ALA A 198 6.22 2.03 -9.11
C ALA A 198 7.43 2.24 -10.03
N VAL A 199 8.53 1.53 -9.79
CA VAL A 199 9.72 1.59 -10.66
C VAL A 199 9.41 1.06 -12.07
N HIS A 200 8.62 0.00 -12.19
CA HIS A 200 8.23 -0.52 -13.50
C HIS A 200 7.46 0.52 -14.34
N TRP A 201 6.63 1.36 -13.71
CA TRP A 201 5.84 2.40 -14.38
C TRP A 201 6.60 3.70 -14.68
N MET A 202 7.85 3.82 -14.22
CA MET A 202 8.70 4.96 -14.57
C MET A 202 9.12 4.92 -16.06
N PRO A 203 9.63 6.04 -16.61
CA PRO A 203 10.11 6.10 -17.99
C PRO A 203 11.28 5.14 -18.25
N PRO A 204 11.44 4.65 -19.49
CA PRO A 204 12.58 3.81 -19.87
C PRO A 204 13.92 4.44 -19.51
N GLY A 205 14.83 3.63 -18.96
CA GLY A 205 16.14 4.06 -18.47
C GLY A 205 16.22 4.23 -16.96
N PHE A 206 15.08 4.31 -16.26
CA PHE A 206 15.04 4.28 -14.80
C PHE A 206 15.01 2.84 -14.26
N LEU A 207 16.14 2.32 -13.76
CA LEU A 207 16.25 0.98 -13.17
C LEU A 207 15.66 -0.12 -14.10
N TRP A 208 14.60 -0.83 -13.66
CA TRP A 208 13.88 -1.86 -14.42
C TRP A 208 12.55 -1.37 -15.03
N ALA A 209 12.40 -0.06 -15.23
CA ALA A 209 11.26 0.54 -15.93
C ALA A 209 10.90 -0.22 -17.22
N GLY A 210 9.62 -0.54 -17.40
CA GLY A 210 9.11 -1.26 -18.56
C GLY A 210 9.55 -2.72 -18.71
N ARG A 211 10.33 -3.30 -17.77
CA ARG A 211 10.87 -4.68 -17.89
C ARG A 211 9.95 -5.77 -17.36
N PHE A 212 9.01 -5.45 -16.47
CA PHE A 212 8.13 -6.48 -15.91
C PHE A 212 7.07 -6.89 -16.93
N PRO A 213 6.90 -8.21 -17.16
CA PRO A 213 5.73 -8.69 -17.90
C PRO A 213 4.44 -8.45 -17.08
N PRO A 214 3.26 -8.39 -17.73
CA PRO A 214 1.99 -8.09 -17.04
C PRO A 214 1.71 -8.99 -15.83
N TRP A 215 2.08 -10.27 -15.90
CA TRP A 215 1.87 -11.20 -14.79
C TRP A 215 2.68 -10.84 -13.55
N LEU A 216 3.91 -10.30 -13.72
CA LEU A 216 4.77 -9.96 -12.60
C LEU A 216 4.28 -8.68 -11.91
N VAL A 217 3.81 -7.70 -12.70
CA VAL A 217 3.13 -6.50 -12.17
C VAL A 217 1.91 -6.91 -11.35
N GLY A 218 1.09 -7.82 -11.91
CA GLY A 218 -0.05 -8.40 -11.23
C GLY A 218 0.31 -9.18 -9.96
N LEU A 219 1.42 -9.94 -9.98
CA LEU A 219 1.89 -10.68 -8.81
C LEU A 219 2.25 -9.73 -7.67
N MET A 220 3.10 -8.74 -7.93
CA MET A 220 3.53 -7.76 -6.93
C MET A 220 2.33 -7.02 -6.34
N GLY A 221 1.43 -6.51 -7.19
CA GLY A 221 0.24 -5.81 -6.75
C GLY A 221 -0.76 -6.70 -6.01
N THR A 222 -0.87 -7.99 -6.37
CA THR A 222 -1.70 -8.95 -5.65
C THR A 222 -1.12 -9.23 -4.26
N THR A 223 0.20 -9.42 -4.16
CA THR A 223 0.89 -9.65 -2.88
C THR A 223 0.65 -8.47 -1.93
N SER A 224 0.85 -7.23 -2.36
CA SER A 224 0.60 -6.06 -1.50
C SER A 224 -0.89 -5.92 -1.12
N SER A 225 -1.80 -6.21 -2.05
CA SER A 225 -3.24 -6.14 -1.79
C SER A 225 -3.72 -7.18 -0.77
N LEU A 226 -3.23 -8.42 -0.87
CA LEU A 226 -3.54 -9.49 0.07
C LEU A 226 -2.98 -9.18 1.46
N ILE A 227 -1.76 -8.65 1.55
CA ILE A 227 -1.18 -8.20 2.82
C ILE A 227 -2.05 -7.11 3.46
N GLY A 228 -2.48 -6.12 2.66
CA GLY A 228 -3.35 -5.04 3.14
C GLY A 228 -4.69 -5.55 3.69
N LEU A 229 -5.30 -6.55 3.05
CA LEU A 229 -6.50 -7.21 3.55
C LEU A 229 -6.25 -7.91 4.90
N LEU A 230 -5.18 -8.71 4.98
CA LEU A 230 -4.79 -9.44 6.19
C LEU A 230 -4.49 -8.52 7.38
N GLN A 231 -3.82 -7.39 7.12
CA GLN A 231 -3.52 -6.39 8.15
C GLN A 231 -4.80 -5.77 8.72
N THR A 232 -5.80 -5.50 7.87
CA THR A 232 -7.06 -4.93 8.36
C THR A 232 -7.97 -5.91 9.07
N SER A 233 -8.06 -7.16 8.61
CA SER A 233 -8.74 -8.21 9.37
C SER A 233 -8.07 -8.45 10.74
N SER A 234 -6.75 -8.28 10.83
CA SER A 234 -6.02 -8.38 12.10
C SER A 234 -6.20 -7.17 13.02
N ALA A 235 -6.53 -5.99 12.47
CA ALA A 235 -6.83 -4.80 13.25
C ALA A 235 -8.22 -4.90 13.87
N ASP A 236 -9.21 -5.34 13.10
CA ASP A 236 -10.60 -5.52 13.56
C ASP A 236 -10.69 -6.58 14.68
N GLN A 237 -9.95 -7.69 14.57
CA GLN A 237 -9.87 -8.71 15.64
C GLN A 237 -9.10 -8.25 16.89
N GLY A 238 -8.37 -7.12 16.83
CA GLY A 238 -7.68 -6.56 17.98
C GLY A 238 -8.48 -5.50 18.74
N ALA A 239 -9.61 -5.05 18.19
CA ALA A 239 -10.48 -4.03 18.77
C ALA A 239 -11.71 -4.63 19.48
N SER A 240 -11.95 -5.93 19.34
CA SER A 240 -12.94 -6.73 20.09
C SER A 240 -12.30 -7.41 21.30
#